data_AF-A0A7C5LMM2-F1
#
_entry.id   AF-A0A7C5LMM2-F1
#
_cell.length_a   1.000
_cell.length_b   1.000
_cell.length_c   1.000
_cell.angle_alpha   90.00
_cell.angle_beta   90.00
_cell.angle_gamma   90.00
#
_symmetry.space_group_name_H-M   'P 1'
#
loop_
_entity.id
_entity.type
_entity.pdbx_description
1 polymer ?
#
loop_
_entity_poly.entity_id
_entity_poly.type
_entity_poly.pdbx_seq_one_letter_code
_entity_poly.pdbx_strand_id
1 'polypeptide(L)'
;MSTTSFSGQIVDRKNQSTYINIMDLQPDEQIVKVVYKPLIVYFLNILATLILIVGACFFMVPLYRLILWNQTWIGKAIFWFLIGLGLLFGLRTLLDVYGNKLIITNQRVIITSRRGFFSQTISKIDYSKIRNVNLSIHGL
;
A
#
# COMPACT_ATOMS: atom_id res chain seq x y z
N MET A 1 15.40 -29.09 24.51
CA MET A 1 15.83 -29.17 23.10
C MET A 1 14.56 -29.34 22.27
N SER A 2 14.00 -28.23 21.79
CA SER A 2 12.69 -28.19 21.12
C SER A 2 12.82 -27.40 19.83
N THR A 3 12.87 -28.12 18.71
CA THR A 3 12.94 -27.59 17.35
C THR A 3 11.55 -27.12 16.93
N THR A 4 11.30 -25.82 17.02
CA THR A 4 10.12 -25.21 16.39
C THR A 4 10.34 -25.19 14.88
N SER A 5 9.76 -26.19 14.22
CA SER A 5 9.56 -26.29 12.77
C SER A 5 8.81 -25.05 12.27
N PHE A 6 9.53 -24.14 11.62
CA PHE A 6 8.94 -23.04 10.86
C PHE A 6 8.36 -23.61 9.58
N SER A 7 7.07 -23.93 9.61
CA SER A 7 6.29 -24.31 8.42
C SER A 7 6.26 -23.13 7.45
N GLY A 8 7.16 -23.17 6.47
CA GLY A 8 7.19 -22.23 5.36
C GLY A 8 5.91 -22.37 4.55
N GLN A 9 5.05 -21.35 4.62
CA GLN A 9 3.91 -21.23 3.72
C GLN A 9 4.44 -21.14 2.28
N ILE A 10 4.28 -22.24 1.55
CA ILE A 10 4.60 -22.36 0.14
C ILE A 10 3.74 -21.34 -0.60
N VAL A 11 4.40 -20.33 -1.17
CA VAL A 11 3.78 -19.31 -2.01
C VAL A 11 3.09 -20.01 -3.19
N ASP A 12 1.79 -19.73 -3.37
CA ASP A 12 0.95 -20.27 -4.43
C ASP A 12 1.62 -20.13 -5.82
N ARG A 13 1.85 -21.28 -6.49
CA ARG A 13 2.58 -21.42 -7.77
C ARG A 13 2.11 -20.44 -8.86
N LYS A 14 0.83 -20.08 -8.86
CA LYS A 14 0.24 -19.19 -9.88
C LYS A 14 0.72 -17.75 -9.74
N ASN A 15 1.03 -17.31 -8.53
CA ASN A 15 1.50 -15.96 -8.26
C ASN A 15 3.00 -15.84 -8.55
N GLN A 16 3.76 -16.93 -8.39
CA GLN A 16 5.20 -16.95 -8.61
C GLN A 16 5.60 -16.54 -10.02
N SER A 17 4.91 -17.03 -11.07
CA SER A 17 5.24 -16.75 -12.49
C SER A 17 5.16 -15.27 -12.86
N THR A 18 4.28 -14.50 -12.22
CA THR A 18 4.17 -13.06 -12.44
C THR A 18 5.36 -12.30 -11.86
N TYR A 19 5.95 -12.76 -10.75
CA TYR A 19 7.12 -12.10 -10.14
C TYR A 19 8.42 -12.35 -10.93
N ILE A 20 8.56 -13.51 -11.58
CA ILE A 20 9.76 -13.90 -12.36
C ILE A 20 9.96 -13.03 -13.60
N ASN A 21 8.87 -12.56 -14.21
CA ASN A 21 8.95 -11.75 -15.43
C ASN A 21 9.29 -10.27 -15.14
N ILE A 22 8.97 -9.79 -13.93
CA ILE A 22 9.09 -8.37 -13.53
C ILE A 22 10.39 -8.13 -12.73
N MET A 23 10.83 -9.14 -11.99
CA MET A 23 12.12 -9.13 -11.31
C MET A 23 13.02 -10.13 -12.02
N ASP A 24 14.05 -9.62 -12.68
CA ASP A 24 15.18 -10.40 -13.22
C ASP A 24 15.80 -11.27 -12.09
N LEU A 25 15.23 -12.47 -11.95
CA LEU A 25 15.52 -13.49 -10.94
C LEU A 25 16.53 -14.46 -11.56
N GLN A 26 17.53 -14.87 -10.78
CA GLN A 26 18.48 -15.88 -11.26
C GLN A 26 17.77 -17.23 -11.44
N PRO A 27 18.22 -18.10 -12.36
CA PRO A 27 17.53 -19.34 -12.72
C PRO A 27 17.32 -20.30 -11.53
N ASP A 28 18.17 -20.25 -10.50
CA ASP A 28 18.06 -21.07 -9.28
C ASP A 28 17.41 -20.34 -8.08
N GLU A 29 16.87 -19.14 -8.29
CA GLU A 29 16.34 -18.32 -7.21
C GLU A 29 14.87 -18.65 -6.91
N GLN A 30 14.62 -19.25 -5.74
CA GLN A 30 13.27 -19.58 -5.27
C GLN A 30 12.73 -18.55 -4.28
N ILE A 31 11.46 -18.16 -4.47
CA ILE A 31 10.73 -17.29 -3.55
C ILE A 31 10.29 -18.11 -2.34
N VAL A 32 10.89 -17.84 -1.19
CA VAL A 32 10.58 -18.52 0.08
C VAL A 32 9.33 -17.92 0.70
N LYS A 33 9.21 -16.59 0.72
CA LYS A 33 8.09 -15.90 1.38
C LYS A 33 7.83 -14.53 0.78
N VAL A 34 6.56 -14.16 0.69
CA VAL A 34 6.12 -12.79 0.39
C VAL A 34 5.43 -12.24 1.64
N VAL A 35 5.93 -11.13 2.15
CA VAL A 35 5.37 -10.42 3.30
C VAL A 35 4.73 -9.13 2.81
N TYR A 36 3.45 -8.99 3.10
CA TYR A 36 2.67 -7.79 2.79
C TYR A 36 2.67 -6.86 4.00
N LYS A 37 2.68 -5.55 3.76
CA LYS A 37 2.43 -4.59 4.84
C LYS A 37 0.97 -4.72 5.31
N PRO A 38 0.72 -4.72 6.62
CA PRO A 38 -0.64 -4.80 7.12
C PRO A 38 -1.40 -3.51 6.79
N LEU A 39 -2.68 -3.66 6.44
CA LEU A 39 -3.59 -2.55 6.09
C LEU A 39 -3.70 -1.52 7.23
N ILE A 40 -3.46 -1.93 8.48
CA ILE A 40 -3.52 -1.06 9.66
C ILE A 40 -2.54 0.12 9.58
N VAL A 41 -1.41 -0.05 8.89
CA VAL A 41 -0.42 1.03 8.67
C VAL A 41 -1.02 2.17 7.83
N TYR A 42 -2.01 1.85 6.99
CA TYR A 42 -2.70 2.79 6.13
C TYR A 42 -4.02 3.28 6.72
N PHE A 43 -4.35 2.89 7.95
CA PHE A 43 -5.62 3.23 8.60
C PHE A 43 -5.87 4.74 8.63
N LEU A 44 -4.85 5.54 8.97
CA LEU A 44 -4.96 7.01 8.98
C LEU A 44 -5.30 7.57 7.60
N ASN A 45 -4.67 7.05 6.54
CA ASN A 45 -4.93 7.50 5.18
C ASN A 45 -6.34 7.10 4.72
N ILE A 46 -6.77 5.88 5.02
CA ILE A 46 -8.12 5.39 4.71
C ILE A 46 -9.17 6.24 5.46
N LEU A 47 -8.92 6.52 6.74
CA LEU A 47 -9.79 7.36 7.56
C LEU A 47 -9.85 8.79 7.01
N ALA A 48 -8.73 9.36 6.59
CA ALA A 48 -8.70 10.69 5.97
C ALA A 48 -9.51 10.72 4.66
N THR A 49 -9.36 9.70 3.81
CA THR A 49 -10.16 9.55 2.59
C THR A 49 -11.66 9.43 2.90
N LEU A 50 -12.02 8.63 3.89
CA LEU A 50 -13.42 8.44 4.31
C LEU A 50 -14.02 9.75 4.83
N ILE A 51 -13.30 10.47 5.68
CA ILE A 51 -13.70 11.78 6.21
C ILE A 51 -13.89 12.79 5.08
N LEU A 52 -13.04 12.77 4.05
CA LEU A 52 -13.19 13.68 2.92
C LEU A 52 -14.48 13.39 2.13
N ILE A 53 -14.79 12.12 1.87
CA ILE A 53 -15.98 11.72 1.11
C ILE A 53 -17.26 11.94 1.91
N VAL A 54 -17.29 11.48 3.16
CA VAL A 54 -18.43 11.66 4.06
C VAL A 54 -18.64 13.14 4.37
N GLY A 55 -17.56 13.88 4.61
CA GLY A 55 -17.58 15.33 4.78
C GLY A 55 -18.15 16.03 3.55
N ALA A 56 -17.72 15.67 2.34
CA ALA A 56 -18.29 16.21 1.10
C ALA A 56 -19.81 16.00 1.00
N CYS A 57 -20.27 14.81 1.39
CA CYS A 57 -21.70 14.48 1.39
C CYS A 57 -22.47 15.24 2.48
N PHE A 58 -21.89 15.36 3.69
CA PHE A 58 -22.50 16.09 4.79
C PHE A 58 -22.59 17.58 4.52
N PHE A 59 -21.54 18.18 3.95
CA PHE A 59 -21.52 19.60 3.58
C PHE A 59 -22.47 19.94 2.44
N MET A 60 -22.96 18.95 1.66
CA MET A 60 -23.96 19.18 0.62
C MET A 60 -25.25 19.79 1.19
N VAL A 61 -25.78 19.25 2.29
CA VAL A 61 -27.04 19.72 2.91
C VAL A 61 -26.99 21.21 3.31
N PRO A 62 -25.99 21.69 4.08
CA PRO A 62 -25.86 23.11 4.39
C PRO A 62 -25.44 23.96 3.19
N LEU A 63 -24.64 23.44 2.23
CA LEU A 63 -24.29 24.17 1.01
C LEU A 63 -25.54 24.53 0.22
N TYR A 64 -26.42 23.56 -0.01
CA TYR A 64 -27.67 23.80 -0.73
C TYR A 64 -28.56 24.79 0.02
N ARG A 65 -28.53 24.82 1.36
CA ARG A 65 -29.31 25.74 2.17
C ARG A 65 -28.77 27.18 2.18
N LEU A 66 -27.44 27.36 2.22
CA LEU A 66 -26.77 28.67 2.30
C LEU A 66 -26.57 29.35 0.94
N ILE A 67 -26.35 28.58 -0.14
CA ILE A 67 -26.08 29.12 -1.49
C ILE A 67 -27.35 29.37 -2.32
N LEU A 68 -28.53 29.05 -1.75
CA LEU A 68 -29.85 29.31 -2.34
C LEU A 68 -30.11 30.77 -2.73
N TRP A 69 -29.30 31.74 -2.28
CA TRP A 69 -29.59 33.15 -2.53
C TRP A 69 -29.10 33.69 -3.90
N ASN A 70 -28.14 33.07 -4.60
CA ASN A 70 -27.81 33.54 -5.97
C ASN A 70 -26.91 32.65 -6.85
N GLN A 71 -26.27 31.58 -6.36
CA GLN A 71 -25.16 30.97 -7.12
C GLN A 71 -24.99 29.46 -6.93
N THR A 72 -26.02 28.70 -7.32
CA THR A 72 -26.13 27.23 -7.21
C THR A 72 -25.00 26.44 -7.90
N TRP A 73 -24.20 27.08 -8.77
CA TRP A 73 -23.21 26.41 -9.61
C TRP A 73 -21.91 26.16 -8.83
N ILE A 74 -21.53 27.11 -7.95
CA ILE A 74 -20.34 27.03 -7.10
C ILE A 74 -20.43 25.83 -6.14
N GLY A 75 -21.61 25.61 -5.55
CA GLY A 75 -21.79 24.51 -4.59
C GLY A 75 -21.61 23.14 -5.23
N LYS A 76 -22.11 22.95 -6.46
CA LYS A 76 -21.91 21.70 -7.21
C LYS A 76 -20.46 21.49 -7.60
N ALA A 77 -19.76 22.56 -8.00
CA ALA A 77 -18.34 22.50 -8.35
C ALA A 77 -17.47 22.11 -7.15
N ILE A 78 -17.70 22.71 -5.97
CA ILE A 78 -16.97 22.38 -4.75
C ILE A 78 -17.20 20.91 -4.34
N PHE A 79 -18.43 20.41 -4.49
CA PHE A 79 -18.79 19.04 -4.15
C PHE A 79 -18.04 18.03 -5.02
N TRP A 80 -18.09 18.23 -6.35
CA TRP A 80 -17.35 17.40 -7.29
C TRP A 80 -15.84 17.49 -7.09
N PHE A 81 -15.33 18.67 -6.75
CA PHE A 81 -13.92 18.85 -6.42
C PHE A 81 -13.51 18.07 -5.17
N LEU A 82 -14.29 18.14 -4.08
CA LEU A 82 -14.00 17.42 -2.84
C LEU A 82 -14.06 15.90 -3.02
N ILE A 83 -15.06 15.40 -3.77
CA ILE A 83 -15.16 13.99 -4.13
C ILE A 83 -14.00 13.56 -5.02
N GLY A 84 -13.65 14.37 -6.02
CA GLY A 84 -12.50 14.10 -6.89
C GLY A 84 -11.20 14.03 -6.09
N LEU A 85 -11.01 14.95 -5.15
CA LEU A 85 -9.84 14.96 -4.27
C LEU A 85 -9.81 13.72 -3.36
N GLY A 86 -10.95 13.35 -2.78
CA GLY A 86 -11.08 12.17 -1.91
C GLY A 86 -10.78 10.88 -2.67
N LEU A 87 -11.33 10.76 -3.88
CA LEU A 87 -11.09 9.62 -4.77
C LEU A 87 -9.62 9.55 -5.19
N LEU A 88 -9.00 10.66 -5.56
CA LEU A 88 -7.59 10.73 -5.93
C LEU A 88 -6.69 10.32 -4.75
N PHE A 89 -7.02 10.77 -3.54
CA PHE A 89 -6.28 10.42 -2.32
C PHE A 89 -6.45 8.95 -1.95
N GLY A 90 -7.66 8.42 -2.09
CA GLY A 90 -7.97 7.00 -1.91
C GLY A 90 -7.22 6.12 -2.91
N LEU A 91 -7.23 6.50 -4.18
CA LEU A 91 -6.50 5.81 -5.24
C LEU A 91 -5.00 5.81 -4.98
N ARG A 92 -4.42 6.95 -4.56
CA ARG A 92 -3.01 7.03 -4.17
C ARG A 92 -2.69 6.05 -3.04
N THR A 93 -3.51 6.04 -2.00
CA THR A 93 -3.34 5.14 -0.84
C THR A 93 -3.43 3.68 -1.27
N LEU A 94 -4.38 3.35 -2.14
CA LEU A 94 -4.54 2.00 -2.68
C LEU A 94 -3.30 1.56 -3.46
N LEU A 95 -2.74 2.42 -4.31
CA LEU A 95 -1.50 2.13 -5.03
C LEU A 95 -0.31 1.90 -4.10
N ASP A 96 -0.20 2.68 -3.01
CA ASP A 96 0.84 2.51 -2.00
C ASP A 96 0.66 1.20 -1.18
N VAL A 97 -0.58 0.74 -0.97
CA VAL A 97 -0.89 -0.55 -0.34
C VAL A 97 -0.45 -1.72 -1.23
N TYR A 98 -0.84 -1.70 -2.51
CA TYR A 98 -0.52 -2.78 -3.44
C TYR A 98 0.95 -2.80 -3.87
N GLY A 99 1.63 -1.65 -3.87
CA GLY A 99 3.01 -1.52 -4.32
C GLY A 99 4.08 -1.86 -3.28
N ASN A 100 3.73 -1.94 -2.00
CA ASN A 100 4.68 -2.22 -0.92
C ASN A 100 4.69 -3.71 -0.56
N LYS A 101 5.73 -4.42 -1.01
CA LYS A 101 5.90 -5.87 -0.78
C LYS A 101 7.34 -6.19 -0.43
N LEU A 102 7.52 -7.06 0.54
CA LEU A 102 8.81 -7.64 0.90
C LEU A 102 8.83 -9.08 0.40
N ILE A 103 9.76 -9.40 -0.50
CA ILE A 103 9.92 -10.73 -1.07
C ILE A 103 11.24 -11.28 -0.53
N ILE A 104 11.17 -12.42 0.14
CA ILE A 104 12.31 -13.13 0.70
C ILE A 104 12.59 -14.32 -0.20
N THR A 105 13.77 -14.36 -0.82
CA THR A 105 14.25 -15.48 -1.62
C THR A 105 15.31 -16.27 -0.87
N ASN A 106 15.76 -17.40 -1.42
CA ASN A 106 16.81 -18.21 -0.80
C ASN A 106 18.21 -17.53 -0.87
N GLN A 107 18.40 -16.57 -1.77
CA GLN A 107 19.71 -15.94 -2.00
C GLN A 107 19.78 -14.47 -1.54
N ARG A 108 18.65 -13.77 -1.54
CA ARG A 108 18.57 -12.33 -1.25
C ARG A 108 17.19 -11.90 -0.77
N VAL A 109 17.12 -10.68 -0.26
CA VAL A 109 15.86 -10.02 0.08
C VAL A 109 15.58 -8.96 -0.98
N ILE A 110 14.39 -9.00 -1.56
CA ILE A 110 13.91 -8.04 -2.54
C ILE A 110 12.82 -7.21 -1.89
N ILE A 111 13.09 -5.93 -1.70
CA ILE A 111 12.14 -4.97 -1.15
C ILE A 111 11.58 -4.17 -2.32
N THR A 112 10.27 -4.29 -2.55
CA THR A 112 9.57 -3.43 -3.50
C THR A 112 8.80 -2.39 -2.71
N SER A 113 9.15 -1.12 -2.91
CA SER A 113 8.39 -0.01 -2.36
C SER A 113 7.94 0.91 -3.48
N ARG A 114 6.64 1.17 -3.55
CA ARG A 114 6.09 2.20 -4.44
C ARG A 114 5.77 3.43 -3.60
N ARG A 115 6.23 4.60 -4.04
CA ARG A 115 5.83 5.89 -3.46
C ARG A 115 5.03 6.65 -4.52
N GLY A 116 3.72 6.74 -4.31
CA GLY A 116 2.81 7.47 -5.19
C GLY A 116 2.53 6.75 -6.51
N PHE A 117 2.16 7.52 -7.53
CA PHE A 117 1.57 6.98 -8.75
C PHE A 117 2.59 6.33 -9.71
N PHE A 118 3.81 6.83 -9.80
CA PHE A 118 4.72 6.46 -10.91
C PHE A 118 6.09 5.96 -10.47
N SER A 119 6.46 6.06 -9.19
CA SER A 119 7.78 5.70 -8.72
C SER A 119 7.75 4.39 -7.95
N GLN A 120 8.32 3.34 -8.56
CA GLN A 120 8.60 2.07 -7.91
C GLN A 120 10.10 1.95 -7.67
N THR A 121 10.48 1.72 -6.42
CA THR A 121 11.85 1.44 -6.01
C THR A 121 11.96 -0.03 -5.71
N ILE A 122 12.88 -0.71 -6.40
CA ILE A 122 13.21 -2.11 -6.16
C ILE A 122 14.61 -2.15 -5.57
N SER A 123 14.71 -2.56 -4.31
CA SER A 123 15.98 -2.73 -3.62
C SER A 123 16.27 -4.21 -3.48
N LYS A 124 17.41 -4.65 -4.02
CA LYS A 124 17.90 -6.03 -3.91
C LYS A 124 19.07 -6.05 -2.91
N ILE A 125 18.98 -6.88 -1.88
CA ILE A 125 20.01 -6.98 -0.84
C ILE A 125 20.40 -8.45 -0.69
N ASP A 126 21.62 -8.79 -1.08
CA ASP A 126 22.18 -10.14 -0.94
C ASP A 126 22.48 -10.45 0.52
N TYR A 127 22.23 -11.69 0.96
CA TYR A 127 22.49 -12.08 2.35
C TYR A 127 23.97 -11.90 2.75
N SER A 128 24.90 -12.07 1.81
CA SER A 128 26.34 -11.86 2.03
C SER A 128 26.72 -10.42 2.37
N LYS A 129 25.87 -9.44 2.03
CA LYS A 129 26.10 -8.00 2.30
C LYS A 129 25.40 -7.53 3.58
N ILE A 130 24.55 -8.35 4.19
CA ILE A 130 23.86 -8.01 5.43
C ILE A 130 24.83 -8.22 6.59
N ARG A 131 25.40 -7.13 7.10
CA ARG A 131 26.31 -7.18 8.26
C ARG A 131 25.59 -7.23 9.60
N ASN A 132 24.51 -6.47 9.74
CA ASN A 132 23.78 -6.33 11.01
C ASN A 132 22.28 -6.49 10.77
N VAL A 133 21.63 -7.26 11.64
CA VAL A 133 20.18 -7.45 11.67
C VAL A 133 19.68 -6.92 13.01
N ASN A 134 18.93 -5.82 12.98
CA ASN A 134 18.31 -5.27 14.18
C ASN A 134 16.86 -5.73 14.27
N LEU A 135 16.50 -6.28 15.41
CA LEU A 135 15.14 -6.69 15.72
C LEU A 135 14.62 -5.78 16.83
N SER A 136 13.60 -4.99 16.52
CA SER A 136 12.96 -4.09 17.48
C SER A 136 11.56 -4.61 17.77
N ILE A 137 11.35 -5.10 18.98
CA ILE A 137 10.04 -5.51 19.48
C ILE A 137 9.48 -4.31 20.25
N HIS A 138 8.43 -3.71 19.70
CA HIS A 138 7.64 -2.74 20.44
C HIS A 138 6.53 -3.53 21.13
N GLY A 139 6.65 -3.68 22.45
CA GLY A 139 5.58 -4.16 23.32
C GLY A 139 4.54 -3.06 23.57
N LEU A 140 3.39 -3.46 24.11
CA LEU A 140 2.34 -2.55 24.56
C LEU A 140 2.64 -2.07 26.00
#